data_AF-A0A2V6IU57-F1
#
_entry.id   AF-A0A2V6IU57-F1
#
_cell.length_a   1.000
_cell.length_b   1.000
_cell.length_c   1.000
_cell.angle_alpha   90.00
_cell.angle_beta   90.00
_cell.angle_gamma   90.00
#
_symmetry.space_group_name_H-M   'P 1'
#
loop_
_entity.id
_entity.type
_entity.pdbx_description
1 polymer ?
#
loop_
_entity_poly.entity_id
_entity_poly.type
_entity_poly.pdbx_seq_one_letter_code
_entity_poly.pdbx_strand_id
1 'polypeptide(L)'
;MQRPKVDDQLTLLTDTGKAEALCAEVLDDPAVEDGIILKVLARGSFERGQQCWIEDEDGSKIGATVKGVEPKQTIDTEVTLSAVLPSE
;
A
#
# COMPACT_ATOMS: atom_id res chain seq x y z
N MET A 1 -11.83 2.89 -6.98
CA MET A 1 -10.35 2.84 -7.00
C MET A 1 -9.90 1.93 -8.12
N GLN A 2 -9.03 2.41 -9.01
CA GLN A 2 -8.43 1.56 -10.04
C GLN A 2 -7.18 0.88 -9.49
N ARG A 3 -6.73 -0.20 -10.14
CA ARG A 3 -5.47 -0.85 -9.80
C ARG A 3 -4.33 0.18 -9.86
N PRO A 4 -3.57 0.41 -8.76
CA PRO A 4 -2.43 1.31 -8.76
C PRO A 4 -1.41 0.92 -9.83
N LYS A 5 -0.63 1.89 -10.29
CA LYS A 5 0.48 1.67 -11.22
C LYS A 5 1.81 1.88 -10.49
N VAL A 6 2.89 1.38 -11.10
CA VAL A 6 4.24 1.75 -10.67
C VAL A 6 4.42 3.26 -10.89
N ASP A 7 5.15 3.91 -9.99
CA ASP A 7 5.36 5.36 -9.89
C ASP A 7 4.11 6.17 -9.48
N ASP A 8 3.00 5.51 -9.13
CA ASP A 8 1.80 6.17 -8.64
C ASP A 8 2.01 6.66 -7.19
N GLN A 9 1.61 7.90 -6.92
CA GLN A 9 1.73 8.49 -5.59
C GLN A 9 0.48 8.17 -4.78
N LEU A 10 0.65 7.36 -3.75
CA LEU A 10 -0.41 6.85 -2.90
C LEU A 10 -0.38 7.54 -1.54
N THR A 11 -1.57 7.74 -0.96
CA THR A 11 -1.68 8.21 0.42
C THR A 11 -2.09 7.04 1.31
N LEU A 12 -1.23 6.63 2.24
CA LEU A 12 -1.53 5.60 3.23
C LEU A 12 -2.14 6.25 4.47
N LEU A 13 -3.36 5.85 4.81
CA LEU A 13 -4.02 6.23 6.06
C LEU A 13 -3.83 5.11 7.06
N THR A 14 -3.07 5.38 8.11
CA THR A 14 -2.82 4.49 9.24
C THR A 14 -3.52 5.06 10.49
N ASP A 15 -3.56 4.28 11.57
CA ASP A 15 -4.06 4.78 12.86
C ASP A 15 -3.22 5.97 13.38
N THR A 16 -1.95 6.02 12.99
CA THR A 16 -0.99 7.07 13.33
C THR A 16 -1.11 8.34 12.48
N GLY A 17 -1.92 8.33 11.41
CA GLY A 17 -2.15 9.50 10.56
C GLY A 17 -2.08 9.19 9.06
N LYS A 18 -1.64 10.18 8.27
CA LYS A 18 -1.41 10.03 6.84
C LYS A 18 0.07 9.90 6.56
N ALA A 19 0.45 8.96 5.69
CA ALA A 19 1.80 8.78 5.21
C ALA A 19 1.80 8.77 3.68
N GLU A 20 2.71 9.52 3.08
CA GLU A 20 2.93 9.49 1.65
C GLU A 20 3.72 8.24 1.27
N ALA A 21 3.30 7.59 0.18
CA ALA A 21 3.95 6.40 -0.34
C ALA A 21 4.02 6.44 -1.86
N LEU A 22 5.14 5.99 -2.42
CA LEU A 22 5.30 5.81 -3.85
C LEU A 22 5.16 4.33 -4.20
N CYS A 23 4.31 4.00 -5.16
CA CYS A 23 4.17 2.63 -5.62
C CYS A 23 5.41 2.20 -6.43
N ALA A 24 6.16 1.24 -5.89
CA ALA A 24 7.36 0.73 -6.53
C ALA A 24 7.08 -0.52 -7.37
N GLU A 25 6.21 -1.43 -6.89
CA GLU A 25 5.82 -2.63 -7.62
C GLU A 25 4.36 -2.99 -7.37
N VAL A 26 3.69 -3.56 -8.39
CA VAL A 26 2.31 -4.03 -8.33
C VAL A 26 2.26 -5.46 -8.84
N LEU A 27 1.81 -6.38 -8.00
CA LEU A 27 1.71 -7.81 -8.27
C LEU A 27 0.30 -8.29 -7.98
N ASP A 28 -0.15 -9.34 -8.66
CA ASP A 28 -1.38 -10.04 -8.31
C ASP A 28 -1.14 -10.93 -7.08
N ASP A 29 -2.08 -10.96 -6.14
CA ASP A 29 -2.02 -11.86 -4.98
C ASP A 29 -2.69 -13.20 -5.36
N PRO A 30 -1.93 -14.28 -5.63
CA PRO A 30 -2.54 -15.56 -5.97
C PRO A 30 -3.32 -16.19 -4.80
N ALA A 31 -3.19 -15.66 -3.58
CA ALA A 31 -3.90 -16.15 -2.41
C ALA A 31 -5.33 -15.58 -2.28
N VAL A 32 -5.66 -14.51 -3.01
CA VAL A 32 -6.95 -13.81 -2.90
C VAL A 32 -7.44 -13.43 -4.30
N GLU A 33 -8.67 -13.83 -4.65
CA GLU A 33 -9.33 -13.39 -5.89
C GLU A 33 -9.50 -11.86 -5.88
N ASP A 34 -9.11 -11.18 -6.96
CA ASP A 34 -8.98 -9.71 -7.04
C ASP A 34 -8.03 -9.07 -6.00
N GLY A 35 -7.20 -9.88 -5.36
CA GLY A 35 -6.13 -9.43 -4.48
C GLY A 35 -4.93 -8.93 -5.27
N ILE A 36 -4.32 -7.85 -4.77
CA ILE A 36 -3.06 -7.31 -5.27
C ILE A 36 -2.06 -7.15 -4.12
N ILE A 37 -0.79 -7.36 -4.45
CA ILE A 37 0.34 -7.07 -3.58
C ILE A 37 1.03 -5.82 -4.14
N LEU A 38 1.10 -4.79 -3.32
CA LEU A 38 1.74 -3.52 -3.63
C LEU A 38 3.01 -3.40 -2.80
N LYS A 39 4.15 -3.20 -3.45
CA LYS A 39 5.34 -2.73 -2.75
C LYS A 39 5.42 -1.23 -2.91
N VAL A 40 5.45 -0.54 -1.78
CA VAL A 40 5.45 0.92 -1.75
C VAL A 40 6.64 1.42 -0.94
N LEU A 41 7.21 2.53 -1.36
CA LEU A 41 8.21 3.27 -0.60
C LEU A 41 7.49 4.34 0.19
N ALA A 42 7.30 4.11 1.49
CA ALA A 42 6.52 4.98 2.34
C ALA A 42 7.42 5.65 3.39
N ARG A 43 7.11 6.92 3.68
CA ARG A 43 7.76 7.65 4.77
C ARG A 43 6.96 7.50 6.05
N GLY A 44 7.53 6.80 7.01
CA GLY A 44 6.92 6.61 8.32
C GLY A 44 7.24 5.26 8.93
N SER A 45 6.67 5.03 10.10
CA SER A 45 6.77 3.76 10.81
C SER A 45 5.59 2.87 10.43
N PHE A 46 5.88 1.68 9.92
CA PHE A 46 4.90 0.66 9.59
C PHE A 46 5.24 -0.62 10.34
N GLU A 47 4.21 -1.37 10.72
CA GLU A 47 4.36 -2.65 11.40
C GLU A 47 3.70 -3.78 10.62
N ARG A 48 4.32 -4.95 10.64
CA ARG A 48 3.73 -6.14 10.00
C ARG A 48 2.42 -6.52 10.69
N GLY A 49 1.38 -6.74 9.88
CA GLY A 49 0.02 -7.00 10.35
C GLY A 49 -0.81 -5.74 10.59
N GLN A 50 -0.22 -4.55 10.49
CA GLN A 50 -0.95 -3.29 10.58
C GLN A 50 -1.95 -3.17 9.43
N GLN A 51 -3.16 -2.71 9.75
CA GLN A 51 -4.15 -2.34 8.76
C GLN A 51 -4.00 -0.86 8.39
N CYS A 52 -4.14 -0.56 7.11
CA CYS A 52 -4.10 0.78 6.57
C CYS A 52 -5.07 0.92 5.41
N TRP A 53 -5.36 2.14 5.00
CA TRP A 53 -6.15 2.44 3.81
C TRP A 53 -5.28 3.11 2.78
N ILE A 54 -5.35 2.65 1.54
CA ILE A 54 -4.70 3.31 0.42
C ILE A 54 -5.75 4.25 -0.18
N GLU A 55 -5.53 5.54 0.01
CA GLU A 55 -6.31 6.64 -0.59
C GLU A 55 -5.65 7.02 -1.92
N ASP A 56 -6.45 6.92 -2.97
CA ASP A 56 -6.13 7.31 -4.35
C ASP A 56 -6.43 8.81 -4.58
N GLU A 57 -5.93 9.41 -5.66
CA GLU A 57 -6.16 10.82 -6.00
C GLU A 57 -7.65 11.17 -6.11
N ASP A 58 -8.48 10.23 -6.58
CA ASP A 58 -9.93 10.39 -6.69
C ASP A 58 -10.65 10.37 -5.31
N GLY A 59 -9.93 10.17 -4.21
CA GLY A 59 -10.49 10.03 -2.86
C GLY A 59 -11.07 8.65 -2.57
N SER A 60 -11.04 7.76 -3.57
CA SER A 60 -11.30 6.33 -3.43
C SER A 60 -10.33 5.68 -2.43
N LYS A 61 -10.83 4.76 -1.60
CA LYS A 61 -10.02 4.07 -0.58
C LYS A 61 -10.17 2.58 -0.69
N ILE A 62 -9.06 1.86 -0.60
CA ILE A 62 -9.08 0.40 -0.42
C ILE A 62 -8.39 0.02 0.88
N GLY A 63 -8.92 -1.01 1.54
CA GLY A 63 -8.29 -1.57 2.72
C GLY A 63 -7.06 -2.37 2.32
N ALA A 64 -5.96 -2.15 3.02
CA ALA A 64 -4.70 -2.84 2.81
C ALA A 64 -4.10 -3.30 4.14
N THR A 65 -3.47 -4.48 4.11
CA THR A 65 -2.76 -5.03 5.27
C THR A 65 -1.27 -5.05 4.97
N VAL A 66 -0.48 -4.52 5.89
CA VAL A 66 0.98 -4.57 5.83
C VAL A 66 1.43 -6.03 6.03
N LYS A 67 1.93 -6.65 4.96
CA LYS A 67 2.48 -8.02 4.99
C LYS A 67 3.94 -8.04 5.41
N GLY A 68 4.69 -7.00 5.07
CA GLY A 68 6.13 -6.90 5.33
C GLY A 68 6.60 -5.45 5.35
N VAL A 69 7.65 -5.19 6.11
CA VAL A 69 8.29 -3.88 6.23
C VAL A 69 9.79 -4.12 6.17
N GLU A 70 10.41 -3.61 5.12
CA GLU A 70 11.85 -3.69 4.90
C GLU A 70 12.46 -2.29 4.98
N PRO A 71 13.12 -1.94 6.11
CA PRO A 71 13.79 -0.65 6.23
C PRO A 71 14.94 -0.59 5.22
N LYS A 72 14.90 0.41 4.34
CA LYS A 72 16.04 0.70 3.45
C LYS A 72 17.02 1.65 4.13
N GLN A 73 18.22 1.76 3.58
CA GLN A 73 19.22 2.74 4.03
C GLN A 73 18.82 4.21 3.71
N THR A 74 17.65 4.41 3.11
CA THR A 74 17.05 5.71 2.77
C THR A 74 16.02 6.13 3.82
N ILE A 75 15.53 7.38 3.72
CA ILE A 75 14.44 7.86 4.56
C ILE A 75 13.11 7.12 4.32
N ASP A 76 12.97 6.55 3.12
CA ASP A 76 11.80 5.79 2.71
C ASP A 76 11.97 4.32 3.12
N THR A 77 10.91 3.73 3.67
CA THR A 77 10.82 2.32 4.05
C THR A 77 10.06 1.57 2.96
N GLU A 78 10.56 0.40 2.55
CA GLU A 78 9.79 -0.45 1.64
C GLU A 78 8.75 -1.22 2.45
N VAL A 79 7.49 -1.06 2.06
CA VAL A 79 6.34 -1.65 2.73
C VAL A 79 5.62 -2.52 1.71
N THR A 80 5.44 -3.79 2.04
CA THR A 80 4.61 -4.70 1.25
C THR A 80 3.20 -4.67 1.80
N LEU A 81 2.26 -4.19 0.99
CA LEU A 81 0.85 -4.11 1.28
C LEU A 81 0.11 -5.18 0.47
N SER A 82 -0.85 -5.84 1.10
CA SER A 82 -1.81 -6.72 0.41
C SER A 82 -3.17 -6.04 0.52
N ALA A 83 -3.77 -5.76 -0.63
CA ALA A 83 -5.05 -5.09 -0.74
C ALA A 83 -5.96 -5.90 -1.66
N VAL A 84 -7.27 -5.77 -1.46
CA VAL A 84 -8.26 -6.37 -2.35
C VAL A 84 -8.91 -5.23 -3.11
N LEU A 85 -8.85 -5.29 -4.44
CA LEU A 85 -9.55 -4.33 -5.27
C LEU A 85 -11.05 -4.63 -5.17
N PRO A 86 -11.89 -3.62 -4.92
CA PRO A 86 -13.33 -3.83 -4.97
C PRO A 86 -13.71 -4.20 -6.41
N SER A 87 -14.17 -5.43 -6.61
CA SER A 87 -14.79 -5.85 -7.86
C SER A 87 -16.08 -5.04 -8.05
N GLU A 88 -16.27 -4.45 -9.24
CA GLU A 88 -17.45 -3.66 -9.59
C GLU A 88 -18.78 -4.42 -9.45
#